data_AF-A0A9P1HGQ2-F1
#
_entry.id   AF-A0A9P1HGQ2-F1
#
_cell.length_a   1.000
_cell.length_b   1.000
_cell.length_c   1.000
_cell.angle_alpha   90.00
_cell.angle_beta   90.00
_cell.angle_gamma   90.00
#
_symmetry.space_group_name_H-M   'P 1'
#
loop_
_entity.id
_entity.type
_entity.pdbx_description
1 polymer ?
#
loop_
_entity_poly.entity_id
_entity_poly.type
_entity_poly.pdbx_seq_one_letter_code
_entity_poly.pdbx_strand_id
1 'polypeptide(L)'
;MHSTAVSIIYLTLVFGMTMAHLHPTRGLTTSLSDYRRPICSPDQTCSYEAMGLTFSLCDCPQQDSCHEKHSFKHQNTVYSFCQQYLPPVCWENDISVVVSGIQTSIRCICPEDYTVKKDKSLKNGDVQFRCVSTMV
;
A
#
# COMPACT_ATOMS: atom_id res chain seq x y z
N MET A 1 -53.74 -48.38 -28.84
CA MET A 1 -53.43 -47.02 -29.34
C MET A 1 -52.09 -46.60 -28.73
N HIS A 2 -51.03 -46.76 -29.51
CA HIS A 2 -49.65 -46.41 -29.16
C HIS A 2 -49.41 -44.95 -29.55
N SER A 3 -49.11 -44.05 -28.60
CA SER A 3 -48.33 -42.81 -28.82
C SER A 3 -48.48 -41.84 -27.65
N THR A 4 -47.68 -42.02 -26.61
CA THR A 4 -47.37 -40.96 -25.62
C THR A 4 -45.94 -41.08 -25.08
N ALA A 5 -45.34 -42.28 -25.12
CA ALA A 5 -44.01 -42.53 -24.56
C ALA A 5 -42.83 -41.96 -25.40
N VAL A 6 -43.02 -41.64 -26.68
CA VAL A 6 -41.91 -41.21 -27.56
C VAL A 6 -41.59 -39.71 -27.44
N SER A 7 -42.52 -38.90 -26.92
CA SER A 7 -42.36 -37.43 -26.88
C SER A 7 -41.56 -36.93 -25.68
N ILE A 8 -41.51 -37.70 -24.58
CA ILE A 8 -40.81 -37.28 -23.34
C ILE A 8 -39.29 -37.50 -23.44
N ILE A 9 -38.84 -38.44 -24.28
CA ILE A 9 -37.40 -38.75 -24.44
C ILE A 9 -36.68 -37.64 -25.25
N TYR A 10 -37.39 -36.91 -26.12
CA TYR A 10 -36.78 -35.82 -26.89
C TYR A 10 -36.57 -34.53 -26.08
N LEU A 11 -37.30 -34.33 -24.98
CA LEU A 11 -37.21 -33.12 -24.17
C LEU A 11 -36.07 -33.15 -23.14
N THR A 12 -35.54 -34.33 -22.80
CA THR A 12 -34.39 -34.46 -21.88
C THR A 12 -33.03 -34.36 -22.56
N LEU A 13 -32.96 -34.43 -23.89
CA LEU A 13 -31.69 -34.29 -24.63
C LEU A 13 -31.29 -32.84 -24.96
N VAL A 14 -32.21 -31.87 -24.81
CA VAL A 14 -31.90 -30.45 -25.09
C VAL A 14 -31.39 -29.69 -23.85
N PHE A 15 -31.60 -30.21 -22.64
CA PHE A 15 -31.11 -29.59 -21.39
C PHE A 15 -29.74 -30.14 -20.90
N GLY A 16 -29.10 -31.03 -21.65
CA GLY A 16 -27.83 -31.66 -21.28
C GLY A 16 -26.57 -31.05 -21.91
N MET A 17 -26.67 -29.92 -22.64
CA MET A 17 -25.53 -29.32 -23.36
C MET A 17 -25.44 -27.80 -23.21
N THR A 18 -25.55 -27.29 -21.99
CA THR A 18 -24.96 -25.99 -21.64
C THR A 18 -24.27 -26.14 -20.30
N MET A 19 -23.13 -25.47 -20.10
CA MET A 19 -22.31 -25.48 -18.88
C MET A 19 -21.17 -26.53 -18.81
N ALA A 20 -20.45 -26.74 -19.91
CA ALA A 20 -19.07 -27.21 -19.83
C ALA A 20 -18.14 -26.50 -20.83
N HIS A 21 -18.38 -25.21 -21.08
CA HIS A 21 -17.28 -24.31 -21.42
C HIS A 21 -16.87 -23.56 -20.16
N LEU A 22 -16.26 -24.30 -19.22
CA LEU A 22 -15.24 -23.68 -18.39
C LEU A 22 -14.15 -23.22 -19.36
N HIS A 23 -14.24 -21.97 -19.82
CA HIS A 23 -13.02 -21.26 -20.14
C HIS A 23 -12.18 -21.33 -18.87
N PRO A 24 -10.96 -21.91 -18.91
CA PRO A 24 -10.03 -21.68 -17.84
C PRO A 24 -9.87 -20.16 -17.81
N THR A 25 -10.38 -19.52 -16.76
CA THR A 25 -9.96 -18.18 -16.41
C THR A 25 -8.45 -18.27 -16.41
N ARG A 26 -7.82 -17.62 -17.40
CA ARG A 26 -6.37 -17.50 -17.47
C ARG A 26 -5.98 -16.98 -16.11
N GLY A 27 -5.41 -17.86 -15.28
CA GLY A 27 -4.80 -17.47 -14.04
C GLY A 27 -3.89 -16.33 -14.40
N LEU A 28 -4.15 -15.16 -13.82
CA LEU A 28 -3.22 -14.06 -13.89
C LEU A 28 -2.00 -14.50 -13.06
N THR A 29 -1.15 -15.36 -13.62
CA THR A 29 0.19 -15.58 -13.11
C THR A 29 0.99 -14.34 -13.47
N THR A 30 0.74 -13.25 -12.74
CA THR A 30 1.69 -12.16 -12.65
C THR A 30 2.96 -12.77 -12.09
N SER A 31 3.95 -12.95 -12.96
CA SER A 31 5.27 -13.38 -12.54
C SER A 31 5.80 -12.37 -11.54
N LEU A 32 5.92 -12.76 -10.27
CA LEU A 32 6.55 -11.96 -9.21
C LEU A 32 8.03 -11.64 -9.52
N SER A 33 8.60 -12.24 -10.57
CA SER A 33 10.00 -12.10 -10.96
C SER A 33 10.38 -10.73 -11.54
N ASP A 34 9.42 -9.93 -12.00
CA ASP A 34 9.72 -8.64 -12.65
C ASP A 34 9.30 -7.42 -11.81
N TYR A 35 8.86 -7.62 -10.55
CA TYR A 35 8.58 -6.48 -9.68
C TYR A 35 9.89 -5.82 -9.23
N ARG A 36 10.25 -4.72 -9.89
CA ARG A 36 11.27 -3.77 -9.44
C ARG A 36 10.61 -2.73 -8.56
N ARG A 37 11.20 -2.45 -7.40
CA ARG A 37 10.78 -1.31 -6.57
C ARG A 37 11.03 -0.01 -7.34
N PRO A 38 10.21 1.03 -7.12
CA PRO A 38 10.46 2.34 -7.72
C PRO A 38 11.76 2.95 -7.18
N ILE A 39 12.28 3.97 -7.85
CA ILE A 39 13.41 4.78 -7.34
C ILE A 39 12.88 5.83 -6.37
N CYS A 40 13.57 6.02 -5.24
CA CYS A 40 13.16 6.99 -4.21
C CYS A 40 13.35 8.44 -4.66
N SER A 41 12.38 9.31 -4.35
CA SER A 41 12.60 10.76 -4.25
C SER A 41 13.41 11.10 -2.98
N PRO A 42 14.07 12.28 -2.91
CA PRO A 42 14.89 12.65 -1.75
C PRO A 42 14.15 12.72 -0.41
N ASP A 43 12.84 13.03 -0.43
CA ASP A 43 11.95 13.13 0.73
C ASP A 43 11.20 11.83 1.05
N GLN A 44 11.41 10.79 0.25
CA GLN A 44 10.77 9.49 0.43
C GLN A 44 11.61 8.58 1.31
N THR A 45 10.91 7.83 2.16
CA THR A 45 11.52 6.79 2.98
C THR A 45 11.90 5.60 2.09
N CYS A 46 13.17 5.19 2.10
CA CYS A 46 13.62 4.01 1.36
C CYS A 46 13.32 2.69 2.09
N SER A 47 13.34 2.71 3.42
CA SER A 47 12.88 1.61 4.25
C SER A 47 12.35 2.08 5.60
N TYR A 48 11.44 1.31 6.20
CA TYR A 48 11.09 1.53 7.60
C TYR A 48 11.17 0.25 8.41
N GLU A 49 11.52 0.40 9.69
CA GLU A 49 11.48 -0.67 10.68
C GLU A 49 10.33 -0.42 11.65
N ALA A 50 9.41 -1.36 11.74
CA ALA A 50 8.33 -1.36 12.70
C ALA A 50 8.17 -2.76 13.28
N MET A 51 7.99 -2.87 14.60
CA MET A 51 7.81 -4.15 15.29
C MET A 51 8.96 -5.15 15.03
N GLY A 52 10.18 -4.66 14.81
CA GLY A 52 11.36 -5.49 14.49
C GLY A 52 11.37 -6.08 13.08
N LEU A 53 10.48 -5.60 12.20
CA LEU A 53 10.45 -5.98 10.78
C LEU A 53 10.84 -4.79 9.91
N THR A 54 11.75 -5.03 8.96
CA THR A 54 12.22 -4.03 8.00
C THR A 54 11.49 -4.19 6.67
N PHE A 55 10.87 -3.11 6.21
CA PHE A 55 10.16 -3.04 4.93
C PHE A 55 10.91 -2.13 3.96
N SER A 56 11.31 -2.67 2.81
CA SER A 56 11.96 -1.89 1.73
C SER A 56 10.93 -1.35 0.76
N LEU A 57 10.91 -0.04 0.53
CA LEU A 57 9.87 0.66 -0.24
C LEU A 57 10.34 1.05 -1.65
N CYS A 58 11.56 1.55 -1.77
CA CYS A 58 12.15 2.02 -3.03
C CYS A 58 13.67 1.79 -3.03
N ASP A 59 14.25 1.77 -4.23
CA ASP A 59 15.69 1.64 -4.41
C ASP A 59 16.34 3.03 -4.50
N CYS A 60 17.52 3.19 -3.88
CA CYS A 60 18.25 4.46 -3.88
C CYS A 60 19.00 4.68 -5.20
N PRO A 61 18.89 5.86 -5.83
CA PRO A 61 19.42 6.09 -7.18
C PRO A 61 20.96 6.10 -7.28
N GLN A 62 21.68 6.29 -6.18
CA GLN A 62 23.14 6.47 -6.15
C GLN A 62 23.85 5.59 -5.11
N GLN A 63 23.13 4.69 -4.46
CA GLN A 63 23.66 3.84 -3.40
C GLN A 63 23.14 2.42 -3.60
N ASP A 64 23.99 1.44 -3.30
CA ASP A 64 23.63 0.03 -3.39
C ASP A 64 22.59 -0.38 -2.33
N SER A 65 22.46 0.39 -1.24
CA SER A 65 21.51 0.10 -0.17
C SER A 65 20.94 1.35 0.51
N CYS A 66 19.75 1.19 1.08
CA CYS A 66 19.12 2.18 1.97
C CYS A 66 19.90 2.19 3.30
N HIS A 67 20.75 3.19 3.49
CA HIS A 67 21.63 3.26 4.64
C HIS A 67 20.91 3.72 5.93
N GLU A 68 21.11 2.97 7.02
CA GLU A 68 20.62 3.31 8.36
C GLU A 68 21.22 4.61 8.95
N LYS A 69 22.28 5.13 8.35
CA LYS A 69 22.94 6.37 8.81
C LYS A 69 22.04 7.60 8.68
N HIS A 70 21.06 7.55 7.77
CA HIS A 70 20.10 8.63 7.57
C HIS A 70 18.72 8.20 8.04
N SER A 71 18.65 7.65 9.25
CA SER A 71 17.42 7.19 9.85
C SER A 71 17.03 8.04 11.05
N PHE A 72 15.73 8.22 11.23
CA PHE A 72 15.19 8.82 12.44
C PHE A 72 14.03 7.99 12.98
N LYS A 73 13.85 8.04 14.30
CA LYS A 73 12.77 7.32 14.98
C LYS A 73 11.58 8.25 15.18
N HIS A 74 10.40 7.82 14.75
CA HIS A 74 9.14 8.52 15.00
C HIS A 74 8.02 7.52 15.26
N GLN A 75 7.26 7.74 16.34
CA GLN A 75 6.17 6.84 16.78
C GLN A 75 6.56 5.35 16.79
N ASN A 76 7.73 5.06 17.35
CA ASN A 76 8.28 3.70 17.43
C ASN A 76 8.53 2.99 16.08
N THR A 77 8.55 3.76 14.99
CA THR A 77 8.97 3.34 13.66
C THR A 77 10.28 4.04 13.33
N VAL A 78 11.25 3.31 12.78
CA VAL A 78 12.49 3.91 12.27
C VAL A 78 12.31 4.12 10.77
N TYR A 79 12.42 5.36 10.32
CA TYR A 79 12.33 5.72 8.91
C TYR A 79 13.73 6.01 8.38
N SER A 80 14.13 5.36 7.28
CA SER A 80 15.44 5.48 6.66
C SER A 80 15.35 6.16 5.29
N PHE A 81 16.33 6.99 4.96
CA PHE A 81 16.36 7.80 3.73
C PHE A 81 17.65 7.56 2.93
N CYS A 82 17.59 7.72 1.62
CA CYS A 82 18.77 7.56 0.75
C CYS A 82 19.84 8.64 0.99
N GLN A 83 19.43 9.81 1.50
CA GLN A 83 20.30 10.94 1.77
C GLN A 83 19.95 11.53 3.13
N GLN A 84 20.83 12.37 3.66
CA GLN A 84 20.57 13.05 4.92
C GLN A 84 19.31 13.91 4.77
N TYR A 85 18.25 13.49 5.44
CA TYR A 85 16.98 14.20 5.49
C TYR A 85 16.70 14.60 6.93
N LEU A 86 16.65 15.91 7.17
CA LEU A 86 16.30 16.48 8.46
C LEU A 86 14.94 17.17 8.31
N PRO A 87 13.84 16.48 8.61
CA PRO A 87 12.52 17.08 8.55
C PRO A 87 12.42 18.24 9.54
N PRO A 88 11.83 19.38 9.16
CA PRO A 88 11.60 20.50 10.07
C PRO A 88 10.60 20.13 11.17
N VAL A 89 10.45 20.98 12.18
CA VAL A 89 9.42 20.84 13.22
C VAL A 89 8.09 21.39 12.69
N CYS A 90 7.00 20.65 12.90
CA CYS A 90 5.65 21.04 12.50
C CYS A 90 5.05 22.10 13.43
N TRP A 91 4.13 22.93 12.92
CA TRP A 91 3.20 23.73 13.72
C TRP A 91 1.90 22.99 14.03
N GLU A 92 1.06 23.62 14.86
CA GLU A 92 -0.29 23.11 15.10
C GLU A 92 -1.05 23.00 13.80
N ASN A 93 -1.70 21.86 13.64
CA ASN A 93 -2.41 21.50 12.43
C ASN A 93 -1.51 21.39 11.21
N ASP A 94 -0.20 21.19 11.27
CA ASP A 94 0.58 20.85 10.06
C ASP A 94 0.49 19.37 9.71
N ILE A 95 0.55 19.06 8.40
CA ILE A 95 0.64 17.67 7.92
C ILE A 95 2.07 17.15 8.16
N SER A 96 2.21 16.19 9.07
CA SER A 96 3.51 15.59 9.41
C SER A 96 3.88 14.44 8.51
N VAL A 97 2.91 13.60 8.15
CA VAL A 97 3.14 12.36 7.39
C VAL A 97 2.10 12.21 6.29
N VAL A 98 2.55 11.82 5.11
CA VAL A 98 1.70 11.44 3.98
C VAL A 98 2.04 10.00 3.58
N VAL A 99 1.02 9.15 3.53
CA VAL A 99 1.12 7.77 3.06
C VAL A 99 0.33 7.62 1.76
N SER A 100 1.03 7.32 0.69
CA SER A 100 0.49 7.13 -0.66
C SER A 100 0.75 5.68 -1.10
N GLY A 101 -0.26 4.82 -0.95
CA GLY A 101 -0.08 3.37 -1.14
C GLY A 101 0.86 2.78 -0.10
N ILE A 102 2.02 2.27 -0.53
CA ILE A 102 3.09 1.77 0.36
C ILE A 102 4.14 2.84 0.70
N GLN A 103 4.14 3.96 -0.02
CA GLN A 103 5.15 4.99 0.13
C GLN A 103 4.80 5.92 1.30
N THR A 104 5.77 6.17 2.17
CA THR A 104 5.64 7.09 3.30
C THR A 104 6.59 8.26 3.11
N SER A 105 6.03 9.47 3.07
CA SER A 105 6.77 10.73 3.01
C SER A 105 6.57 11.46 4.33
N ILE A 106 7.69 11.80 4.97
CA ILE A 106 7.69 12.58 6.20
C ILE A 106 7.89 14.03 5.77
N ARG A 107 7.01 14.93 6.20
CA ARG A 107 7.05 16.36 5.87
C ARG A 107 7.67 17.19 6.98
N CYS A 108 7.33 16.86 8.23
CA CYS A 108 7.85 17.51 9.42
C CYS A 108 7.64 16.60 10.65
N ILE A 109 8.29 16.92 11.77
CA ILE A 109 8.18 16.20 13.04
C ILE A 109 7.30 17.00 14.00
N CYS A 110 6.26 16.34 14.54
CA CYS A 110 5.45 16.96 15.58
C CYS A 110 6.25 17.14 16.87
N PRO A 111 6.14 18.29 17.55
CA PRO A 111 6.72 18.49 18.88
C PRO A 111 6.15 17.51 19.93
N GLU A 112 6.82 17.37 21.07
CA GLU A 112 6.44 16.39 22.12
C GLU A 112 5.05 16.63 22.73
N ASP A 113 4.60 17.87 22.78
CA ASP A 113 3.27 18.29 23.25
C ASP A 113 2.16 18.09 22.21
N TYR A 114 2.46 17.47 21.07
CA TYR A 114 1.51 17.19 20.00
C TYR A 114 1.32 15.68 19.81
N THR A 115 0.11 15.31 19.42
CA THR A 115 -0.25 13.97 18.97
C THR A 115 -0.52 13.97 17.47
N VAL A 116 -0.21 12.85 16.82
CA VAL A 116 -0.42 12.67 15.39
C VAL A 116 -1.80 12.07 15.15
N LYS A 117 -2.67 12.80 14.46
CA LYS A 117 -4.04 12.35 14.13
C LYS A 117 -4.21 12.21 12.63
N LYS A 118 -4.90 11.16 12.20
CA LYS A 118 -5.29 10.99 10.78
C LYS A 118 -6.17 12.16 10.34
N ASP A 119 -5.79 12.83 9.26
CA ASP A 119 -6.60 13.85 8.63
C ASP A 119 -7.78 13.19 7.91
N LYS A 120 -8.99 13.64 8.23
CA LYS A 120 -10.25 13.13 7.68
C LYS A 120 -10.67 13.86 6.40
N SER A 121 -9.95 14.91 6.00
CA SER A 121 -10.31 15.79 4.89
C SER A 121 -10.00 15.19 3.51
N LEU A 122 -9.13 14.19 3.41
CA LEU A 122 -8.74 13.61 2.12
C LEU A 122 -9.68 12.53 1.58
N LYS A 123 -10.02 12.68 0.29
CA LYS A 123 -10.84 11.73 -0.50
C LYS A 123 -10.03 10.94 -1.55
N ASN A 124 -8.75 11.26 -1.76
CA ASN A 124 -7.95 10.79 -2.91
C ASN A 124 -7.10 9.53 -2.65
N GLY A 125 -7.43 8.70 -1.66
CA GLY A 125 -6.72 7.45 -1.38
C GLY A 125 -5.41 7.61 -0.60
N ASP A 126 -4.81 8.80 -0.60
CA ASP A 126 -3.71 9.13 0.31
C ASP A 126 -4.21 9.26 1.75
N VAL A 127 -3.43 8.73 2.69
CA VAL A 127 -3.66 8.89 4.12
C VAL A 127 -2.69 9.94 4.65
N GLN A 128 -3.22 11.04 5.17
CA GLN A 128 -2.41 12.10 5.77
C GLN A 128 -2.59 12.11 7.28
N PHE A 129 -1.55 12.53 7.97
CA PHE A 129 -1.56 12.70 9.42
C PHE A 129 -1.10 14.10 9.79
N ARG A 130 -1.76 14.68 10.79
CA ARG A 130 -1.61 16.06 11.22
C ARG A 130 -1.20 16.14 12.69
N CYS A 131 -0.37 17.10 13.06
CA CYS A 131 -0.05 17.39 14.45
C CYS A 131 -1.21 18.12 15.12
N VAL A 132 -1.63 17.64 16.29
CA VAL A 132 -2.70 18.24 17.09
C VAL A 132 -2.20 18.39 18.52
N SER A 133 -2.35 19.57 19.11
CA SER A 133 -1.91 19.81 20.49
C SER A 133 -2.60 18.83 21.45
N THR A 134 -1.85 18.34 22.43
CA THR A 134 -2.36 17.49 23.51
C THR A 134 -2.86 18.31 24.69
N MET A 135 -2.58 19.61 24.74
CA MET A 135 -2.94 20.52 25.83
C MET A 135 -4.35 21.11 25.70
N VAL A 136 -5.32 20.31 25.25
CA VAL A 136 -6.73 20.72 25.07
C VAL A 136 -7.61 20.10 26.15
#